data_AF-A0A842Y8D3-F1
#
_entry.id   AF-A0A842Y8D3-F1
#
_cell.length_a   1.000
_cell.length_b   1.000
_cell.length_c   1.000
_cell.angle_alpha   90.00
_cell.angle_beta   90.00
_cell.angle_gamma   90.00
#
_symmetry.space_group_name_H-M   'P 1'
#
loop_
_entity.id
_entity.type
_entity.pdbx_description
1 polymer ?
#
loop_
_entity_poly.entity_id
_entity_poly.type
_entity_poly.pdbx_seq_one_letter_code
_entity_poly.pdbx_strand_id
1 'polypeptide(L)'
;FGLGVEGFKPKGRLDALGDLIMGIFWGFVLMIPGVVILFTPEFTEIYMLVVIFLFIGAVRGALFYIGGENNFNLAVEGILSAVWIAYAIVLINIGWPIRYVYNYSDGAWHLFDLVGFFTENNIPFIPFDWIWAFIMFITVVISVWRIFVSTMKITMYLRANKGIWWQGNWGERRSLRTPLWKRMLGEHDQFQKKEQTVRQDGYTESDE
;
A
#
# COMPACT_ATOMS: atom_id res chain seq x y z
N PHE A 1 14.98 2.99 -18.69
CA PHE A 1 13.63 3.22 -18.15
C PHE A 1 13.79 3.93 -16.82
N GLY A 2 13.17 5.11 -16.63
CA GLY A 2 13.41 5.94 -15.43
C GLY A 2 12.68 5.42 -14.19
N LEU A 3 13.27 5.63 -13.01
CA LEU A 3 12.74 5.27 -11.68
C LEU A 3 11.30 5.75 -11.41
N GLY A 4 10.79 6.73 -12.15
CA GLY A 4 9.41 7.22 -12.03
C GLY A 4 8.36 6.49 -12.90
N VAL A 5 8.76 5.72 -13.92
CA VAL A 5 7.81 5.12 -14.88
C VAL A 5 6.99 3.98 -14.24
N GLU A 6 7.53 3.34 -13.20
CA GLU A 6 6.83 2.26 -12.48
C GLU A 6 5.72 2.77 -11.56
N GLY A 7 5.87 3.96 -10.97
CA GLY A 7 4.83 4.55 -10.12
C GLY A 7 3.53 4.86 -10.88
N PHE A 8 3.61 5.11 -12.19
CA PHE A 8 2.43 5.37 -13.03
C PHE A 8 1.79 4.11 -13.60
N LYS A 9 2.39 2.94 -13.43
CA LYS A 9 1.74 1.67 -13.80
C LYS A 9 0.56 1.42 -12.85
N PRO A 10 -0.56 0.86 -13.34
CA PRO A 10 -1.61 0.41 -12.43
C PRO A 10 -1.01 -0.61 -11.44
N LYS A 11 -1.42 -0.52 -10.18
CA LYS A 11 -0.94 -1.41 -9.12
C LYS A 11 -1.12 -2.86 -9.56
N GLY A 12 -0.11 -3.70 -9.32
CA GLY A 12 -0.17 -5.12 -9.66
C GLY A 12 -1.08 -5.90 -8.71
N ARG A 13 -1.71 -6.97 -9.20
CA ARG A 13 -2.59 -7.81 -8.36
C ARG A 13 -1.79 -8.50 -7.26
N LEU A 14 -0.55 -8.87 -7.57
CA LEU A 14 0.40 -9.43 -6.60
C LEU A 14 0.84 -8.40 -5.56
N ASP A 15 1.01 -7.14 -5.94
CA ASP A 15 1.35 -6.07 -4.99
C ASP A 15 0.19 -5.80 -4.03
N ALA A 16 -1.05 -5.77 -4.55
CA ALA A 16 -2.25 -5.62 -3.73
C ALA A 16 -2.47 -6.82 -2.79
N LEU A 17 -2.21 -8.04 -3.27
CA LEU A 17 -2.24 -9.25 -2.46
C LEU A 17 -1.14 -9.24 -1.38
N GLY A 18 0.06 -8.76 -1.73
CA GLY A 18 1.18 -8.60 -0.80
C GLY A 18 0.82 -7.65 0.33
N ASP A 19 0.26 -6.48 0.02
CA ASP A 19 -0.23 -5.52 1.02
C ASP A 19 -1.28 -6.15 1.95
N LEU A 20 -2.21 -6.93 1.40
CA LEU A 20 -3.24 -7.65 2.17
C LEU A 20 -2.64 -8.67 3.12
N ILE A 21 -1.83 -9.59 2.60
CA ILE A 21 -1.26 -10.70 3.37
C ILE A 21 -0.28 -10.16 4.42
N MET A 22 0.60 -9.23 4.05
CA MET A 22 1.60 -8.69 4.96
C MET A 22 0.95 -7.87 6.08
N GLY A 23 -0.07 -7.08 5.77
CA GLY A 23 -0.80 -6.33 6.79
C GLY A 23 -1.50 -7.24 7.82
N ILE A 24 -2.16 -8.31 7.35
CA ILE A 24 -2.78 -9.30 8.23
C ILE A 24 -1.74 -10.05 9.05
N PHE A 25 -0.71 -10.57 8.39
CA PHE A 25 0.35 -11.36 9.03
C PHE A 25 1.03 -10.58 10.15
N TRP A 26 1.53 -9.37 9.85
CA TRP A 26 2.18 -8.54 10.85
C TRP A 26 1.22 -8.03 11.92
N GLY A 27 -0.04 -7.74 11.57
CA GLY A 27 -1.09 -7.40 12.54
C GLY A 27 -1.25 -8.50 13.59
N PHE A 28 -1.32 -9.77 13.18
CA PHE A 28 -1.39 -10.89 14.12
C PHE A 28 -0.09 -11.10 14.90
N VAL A 29 1.07 -11.07 14.23
CA VAL A 29 2.37 -11.28 14.89
C VAL A 29 2.58 -10.29 16.03
N LEU A 30 2.24 -9.01 15.83
CA LEU A 30 2.40 -7.96 16.84
C LEU A 30 1.42 -8.09 18.02
N MET A 31 0.35 -8.89 17.88
CA MET A 31 -0.60 -9.19 18.95
C MET A 31 -0.24 -10.44 19.76
N ILE A 32 0.73 -11.24 19.30
CA ILE A 32 1.14 -12.45 20.02
C ILE A 32 1.71 -12.03 21.39
N PRO A 33 1.24 -12.59 22.52
CA PRO A 33 1.72 -12.21 23.85
C PRO A 33 3.24 -12.29 24.00
N GLY A 34 3.86 -13.31 23.39
CA GLY A 34 5.32 -13.48 23.37
C GLY A 34 6.07 -12.41 22.56
N VAL A 35 5.40 -11.65 21.69
CA VAL A 35 5.97 -10.47 21.00
C VAL A 35 5.69 -9.21 21.80
N VAL A 36 4.48 -9.06 22.34
CA VAL A 36 4.07 -7.88 23.13
C VAL A 36 4.97 -7.68 24.34
N ILE A 37 5.39 -8.76 25.01
CA ILE A 37 6.31 -8.69 26.16
C ILE A 37 7.68 -8.10 25.82
N LEU A 38 8.05 -8.02 24.54
CA LEU A 38 9.33 -7.47 24.11
C LEU A 38 9.34 -5.95 24.05
N PHE A 39 8.17 -5.31 24.03
CA PHE A 39 8.07 -3.87 23.80
C PHE A 39 8.47 -3.03 25.01
N THR A 40 8.88 -1.79 24.75
CA THR A 40 9.02 -0.80 25.81
C THR A 40 7.63 -0.43 26.38
N PRO A 41 7.55 0.04 27.64
CA PRO A 41 6.28 0.52 28.21
C PRO A 41 5.62 1.61 27.34
N GLU A 42 6.42 2.54 26.82
CA GLU A 42 5.95 3.68 26.02
C GLU A 42 5.35 3.22 24.69
N PHE A 43 5.98 2.24 24.02
CA PHE A 43 5.44 1.67 22.80
C PHE A 43 4.20 0.80 23.06
N THR A 44 4.12 0.15 24.21
CA THR A 44 2.98 -0.69 24.61
C THR A 44 1.69 0.11 24.79
N GLU A 45 1.77 1.41 25.05
CA GLU A 45 0.57 2.27 25.12
C GLU A 45 -0.05 2.51 23.73
N ILE A 46 0.75 2.41 22.67
CA ILE A 46 0.33 2.78 21.32
C ILE A 46 0.37 1.64 20.30
N TYR A 47 0.98 0.48 20.60
CA TYR A 47 1.18 -0.60 19.62
C TYR A 47 -0.14 -1.09 18.99
N MET A 48 -1.25 -1.06 19.73
CA MET A 48 -2.55 -1.43 19.18
C MET A 48 -3.00 -0.51 18.05
N LEU A 49 -2.58 0.77 18.06
CA LEU A 49 -2.81 1.66 16.92
C LEU A 49 -1.99 1.21 15.71
N VAL A 50 -0.72 0.81 15.88
CA VAL A 50 0.10 0.20 14.81
C VAL A 50 -0.65 -0.99 14.20
N VAL A 51 -1.14 -1.90 15.05
CA VAL A 51 -1.88 -3.09 14.64
C VAL A 51 -3.14 -2.72 13.85
N ILE A 52 -3.95 -1.77 14.35
CA ILE A 52 -5.14 -1.29 13.65
C ILE A 52 -4.76 -0.72 12.29
N PHE A 53 -3.70 0.08 12.19
CA PHE A 53 -3.24 0.63 10.92
C PHE A 53 -2.75 -0.44 9.94
N LEU A 54 -2.11 -1.51 10.42
CA LEU A 54 -1.75 -2.65 9.57
C LEU A 54 -2.99 -3.35 9.00
N PHE A 55 -4.04 -3.54 9.82
CA PHE A 55 -5.30 -4.09 9.34
C PHE A 55 -6.01 -3.16 8.36
N ILE A 56 -6.02 -1.84 8.59
CA ILE A 56 -6.57 -0.88 7.63
C ILE A 56 -5.77 -0.90 6.33
N GLY A 57 -4.44 -1.01 6.40
CA GLY A 57 -3.57 -1.21 5.25
C GLY A 57 -3.89 -2.50 4.49
N ALA A 58 -4.23 -3.57 5.21
CA ALA A 58 -4.68 -4.83 4.62
C ALA A 58 -6.04 -4.68 3.93
N VAL A 59 -7.00 -3.99 4.55
CA VAL A 59 -8.31 -3.66 3.93
C VAL A 59 -8.11 -2.87 2.65
N ARG A 60 -7.20 -1.88 2.64
CA ARG A 60 -6.79 -1.18 1.41
C ARG A 60 -6.24 -2.17 0.38
N GLY A 61 -5.35 -3.09 0.78
CA GLY A 61 -4.85 -4.16 -0.10
C GLY A 61 -5.98 -4.98 -0.73
N ALA A 62 -6.98 -5.39 0.07
CA ALA A 62 -8.16 -6.09 -0.41
C ALA A 62 -9.01 -5.26 -1.38
N LEU A 63 -9.21 -3.97 -1.10
CA LEU A 63 -9.92 -3.04 -2.00
C LEU A 63 -9.27 -2.98 -3.38
N PHE A 64 -7.95 -2.87 -3.43
CA PHE A 64 -7.20 -2.92 -4.69
C PHE A 64 -7.27 -4.30 -5.34
N TYR A 65 -7.19 -5.39 -4.57
CA TYR A 65 -7.21 -6.76 -5.09
C TYR A 65 -8.55 -7.13 -5.74
N ILE A 66 -9.68 -6.73 -5.13
CA ILE A 66 -11.03 -7.05 -5.60
C ILE A 66 -11.50 -6.02 -6.64
N GLY A 67 -11.37 -4.73 -6.33
CA GLY A 67 -11.93 -3.65 -7.14
C GLY A 67 -10.99 -3.10 -8.23
N GLY A 68 -9.72 -3.52 -8.22
CA GLY A 68 -8.70 -2.96 -9.10
C GLY A 68 -8.31 -1.53 -8.70
N GLU A 69 -7.56 -0.86 -9.59
CA GLU A 69 -7.21 0.55 -9.41
C GLU A 69 -8.38 1.44 -9.84
N ASN A 70 -8.90 2.24 -8.91
CA ASN A 70 -9.95 3.24 -9.16
C ASN A 70 -9.68 4.50 -8.32
N ASN A 71 -10.39 5.60 -8.60
CA ASN A 71 -10.16 6.88 -7.94
C ASN A 71 -10.43 6.81 -6.42
N PHE A 72 -11.41 6.01 -5.99
CA PHE A 72 -11.70 5.80 -4.57
C PHE A 72 -10.54 5.10 -3.84
N ASN A 73 -10.05 3.99 -4.38
CA ASN A 73 -8.95 3.21 -3.82
C ASN A 73 -7.66 4.04 -3.76
N LEU A 74 -7.38 4.84 -4.80
CA LEU A 74 -6.27 5.78 -4.80
C LEU A 74 -6.43 6.89 -3.76
N ALA A 75 -7.65 7.41 -3.57
CA ALA A 75 -7.92 8.41 -2.54
C ALA A 75 -7.73 7.83 -1.13
N VAL A 76 -8.23 6.61 -0.89
CA VAL A 76 -8.00 5.86 0.36
C VAL A 76 -6.50 5.64 0.58
N GLU A 77 -5.75 5.27 -0.45
CA GLU A 77 -4.29 5.12 -0.35
C GLU A 77 -3.59 6.43 0.03
N GLY A 78 -3.98 7.55 -0.58
CA GLY A 78 -3.46 8.87 -0.26
C GLY A 78 -3.76 9.29 1.18
N ILE A 79 -5.01 9.13 1.63
CA ILE A 79 -5.44 9.47 3.00
C ILE A 79 -4.70 8.61 4.02
N LEU A 80 -4.64 7.29 3.83
CA LEU A 80 -3.94 6.39 4.74
C LEU A 80 -2.45 6.69 4.80
N SER A 81 -1.84 7.09 3.68
CA SER A 81 -0.44 7.50 3.65
C SER A 81 -0.22 8.80 4.44
N ALA A 82 -1.15 9.77 4.35
CA ALA A 82 -1.07 11.01 5.13
C ALA A 82 -1.21 10.75 6.64
N VAL A 83 -2.15 9.86 7.02
CA VAL A 83 -2.32 9.46 8.42
C VAL A 83 -1.08 8.73 8.94
N TRP A 84 -0.47 7.85 8.12
CA TRP A 84 0.77 7.17 8.49
C TRP A 84 1.93 8.13 8.74
N ILE A 85 2.04 9.21 7.97
CA ILE A 85 3.05 10.26 8.20
C ILE A 85 2.82 10.94 9.55
N ALA A 86 1.57 11.31 9.87
CA ALA A 86 1.26 11.92 11.17
C ALA A 86 1.61 10.98 12.33
N TYR A 87 1.31 9.70 12.18
CA TYR A 87 1.62 8.69 13.18
C TYR A 87 3.13 8.42 13.32
N ALA A 88 3.87 8.50 12.21
CA ALA A 88 5.33 8.36 12.21
C ALA A 88 6.02 9.43 13.07
N ILE A 89 5.47 10.65 13.14
CA ILE A 89 5.97 11.71 14.03
C ILE A 89 5.89 11.27 15.49
N VAL A 90 4.77 10.65 15.89
CA VAL A 90 4.60 10.14 17.27
C VAL A 90 5.61 9.02 17.55
N LEU A 91 5.74 8.06 16.62
CA LEU A 91 6.65 6.92 16.76
C LEU A 91 8.12 7.32 16.86
N ILE A 92 8.55 8.38 16.17
CA ILE A 92 9.93 8.90 16.28
C ILE A 92 10.19 9.44 17.69
N ASN A 93 9.21 10.09 18.32
CA ASN A 93 9.37 10.64 19.67
C ASN A 93 9.41 9.56 20.77
N ILE A 94 8.83 8.39 20.51
CA ILE A 94 8.89 7.25 21.43
C ILE A 94 10.25 6.54 21.38
N GLY A 95 10.94 6.60 20.23
CA GLY A 95 12.23 5.95 20.05
C GLY A 95 12.11 4.45 19.80
N TRP A 96 13.22 3.74 20.02
CA TRP A 96 13.31 2.31 19.72
C TRP A 96 12.26 1.48 20.50
N PRO A 97 11.45 0.64 19.81
CA PRO A 97 10.26 0.04 20.43
C PRO A 97 10.52 -1.24 21.23
N ILE A 98 11.73 -1.82 21.18
CA ILE A 98 12.04 -3.14 21.77
C ILE A 98 12.91 -2.98 23.01
N ARG A 99 12.42 -3.45 24.16
CA ARG A 99 13.17 -3.51 25.43
C ARG A 99 13.82 -4.86 25.66
N TYR A 100 13.06 -5.95 25.45
CA TYR A 100 13.53 -7.29 25.76
C TYR A 100 13.86 -8.07 24.50
N VAL A 101 14.84 -8.98 24.61
CA VAL A 101 15.16 -9.95 23.58
C VAL A 101 15.21 -11.34 24.19
N TYR A 102 14.71 -12.34 23.46
CA TYR A 102 14.84 -13.73 23.85
C TYR A 102 16.30 -14.17 23.72
N ASN A 103 16.87 -14.59 24.85
CA ASN A 103 18.19 -15.19 24.92
C ASN A 103 18.06 -16.64 25.39
N TYR A 104 18.85 -17.54 24.80
CA TYR A 104 18.93 -18.93 25.22
C TYR A 104 20.25 -19.15 25.94
N SER A 105 20.19 -19.34 27.26
CA SER A 105 21.34 -19.58 28.13
C SER A 105 21.00 -20.63 29.17
N ASP A 106 21.99 -21.40 29.63
CA ASP A 106 21.84 -22.39 30.70
C ASP A 106 20.70 -23.41 30.50
N GLY A 107 20.40 -23.74 29.23
CA GLY A 107 19.37 -24.72 28.87
C GLY A 107 17.92 -24.20 28.95
N ALA A 108 17.72 -22.89 29.13
CA ALA A 108 16.40 -22.26 29.19
C ALA A 108 16.33 -20.96 28.39
N TRP A 109 15.10 -20.55 28.05
CA TRP A 109 14.84 -19.25 27.43
C TRP A 109 14.64 -18.20 28.51
N HIS A 110 15.35 -17.09 28.37
CA HIS A 110 15.28 -15.93 29.25
C HIS A 110 14.94 -14.68 28.45
N LEU A 111 14.28 -13.73 29.12
CA LEU A 111 14.12 -12.37 28.61
C LEU A 111 15.31 -11.54 29.09
N PHE A 112 16.09 -11.04 28.15
CA PHE A 112 17.22 -10.15 28.43
C PHE A 112 16.79 -8.70 28.26
N ASP A 113 16.96 -7.88 29.31
CA ASP A 113 16.65 -6.43 29.27
C ASP A 113 17.76 -5.68 28.56
N LEU A 114 17.52 -5.35 27.29
CA LEU A 114 18.50 -4.71 26.42
C LEU A 114 18.71 -3.24 26.83
N VAL A 115 17.64 -2.54 27.19
CA VAL A 115 17.71 -1.13 27.63
C VAL A 115 18.38 -1.04 29.00
N GLY A 116 18.01 -1.94 29.92
CA GLY A 116 18.65 -2.04 31.24
C GLY A 116 20.16 -2.25 31.11
N PHE A 117 20.58 -3.25 30.33
CA PHE A 117 22.00 -3.55 30.13
C PHE A 117 22.81 -2.35 29.61
N PHE A 118 22.32 -1.65 28.59
CA PHE A 118 23.04 -0.51 28.02
C PHE A 118 23.11 0.68 29.00
N THR A 119 22.03 0.93 29.74
CA THR A 119 21.97 2.01 30.73
C THR A 119 22.90 1.74 31.91
N GLU A 120 22.90 0.52 32.45
CA GLU A 120 23.74 0.13 33.58
C GLU A 120 25.24 0.14 33.24
N ASN A 121 25.59 -0.18 31.99
CA ASN A 121 26.98 -0.19 31.53
C ASN A 121 27.46 1.14 30.94
N ASN A 122 26.66 2.22 31.03
CA ASN A 122 26.94 3.52 30.40
C ASN A 122 27.27 3.42 28.89
N ILE A 123 26.65 2.47 28.20
CA ILE A 123 26.80 2.30 26.75
C ILE A 123 25.72 3.14 26.07
N PRO A 124 26.08 4.04 25.14
CA PRO A 124 25.09 4.85 24.44
C PRO A 124 24.09 3.98 23.66
N PHE A 125 22.79 4.19 23.89
CA PHE A 125 21.71 3.52 23.14
C PHE A 125 21.47 4.10 21.73
N ILE A 126 22.18 5.19 21.42
CA ILE A 126 22.11 5.98 20.18
C ILE A 126 22.04 5.13 18.89
N PRO A 127 22.80 4.02 18.73
CA PRO A 127 22.73 3.23 17.51
C PRO A 127 21.32 2.68 17.22
N PHE A 128 20.57 2.26 18.24
CA PHE A 128 19.21 1.75 18.08
C PHE A 128 18.24 2.87 17.72
N ASP A 129 18.37 4.04 18.34
CA ASP A 129 17.56 5.21 18.03
C ASP A 129 17.78 5.70 16.60
N TRP A 130 19.02 5.64 16.09
CA TRP A 130 19.34 5.98 14.70
C TRP A 130 18.78 4.97 13.71
N ILE A 131 18.85 3.68 14.02
CA ILE A 131 18.22 2.63 13.20
C ILE A 131 16.70 2.87 13.15
N TRP A 132 16.08 3.17 14.30
CA TRP A 132 14.65 3.47 14.36
C TRP A 132 14.29 4.69 13.54
N ALA A 133 14.99 5.81 13.74
CA ALA A 133 14.77 7.04 12.99
C ALA A 133 14.93 6.83 11.48
N PHE A 134 15.88 5.99 11.06
CA PHE A 134 16.08 5.65 9.66
C PHE A 134 14.94 4.80 9.08
N ILE A 135 14.44 3.79 9.82
CA ILE A 135 13.26 3.01 9.43
C ILE A 135 12.06 3.94 9.27
N MET A 136 11.82 4.82 10.24
CA MET A 136 10.73 5.78 10.22
C MET A 136 10.87 6.75 9.02
N PHE A 137 12.06 7.25 8.75
CA PHE A 137 12.35 8.10 7.59
C PHE A 137 11.98 7.40 6.27
N ILE A 138 12.42 6.16 6.06
CA ILE A 138 12.07 5.40 4.86
C ILE A 138 10.55 5.25 4.74
N THR A 139 9.85 4.92 5.83
CA THR A 139 8.39 4.75 5.80
C THR A 139 7.65 6.05 5.44
N VAL A 140 8.14 7.20 5.92
CA VAL A 140 7.61 8.52 5.58
C VAL A 140 7.86 8.84 4.11
N VAL A 141 9.07 8.62 3.60
CA VAL A 141 9.41 8.85 2.19
C VAL A 141 8.53 8.01 1.26
N ILE A 142 8.33 6.72 1.58
CA ILE A 142 7.42 5.84 0.81
C ILE A 142 5.99 6.37 0.84
N SER A 143 5.51 6.83 2.00
CA SER A 143 4.16 7.36 2.17
C SER A 143 3.95 8.66 1.37
N VAL A 144 4.93 9.57 1.42
CA VAL A 144 4.94 10.79 0.61
C VAL A 144 4.90 10.46 -0.88
N TRP A 145 5.70 9.50 -1.32
CA TRP A 145 5.68 9.04 -2.71
C TRP A 145 4.32 8.49 -3.13
N ARG A 146 3.67 7.68 -2.28
CA ARG A 146 2.30 7.16 -2.52
C ARG A 146 1.27 8.28 -2.65
N ILE A 147 1.37 9.35 -1.85
CA ILE A 147 0.49 10.52 -1.97
C ILE A 147 0.67 11.20 -3.33
N PHE A 148 1.92 11.43 -3.75
CA PHE A 148 2.21 12.04 -5.05
C PHE A 148 1.65 11.22 -6.20
N VAL A 149 1.94 9.91 -6.22
CA VAL A 149 1.46 8.99 -7.26
C VAL A 149 -0.08 8.94 -7.28
N SER A 150 -0.72 8.81 -6.13
CA SER A 150 -2.18 8.73 -6.02
C SER A 150 -2.84 10.01 -6.53
N THR A 151 -2.33 11.18 -6.13
CA THR A 151 -2.85 12.49 -6.57
C THR A 151 -2.69 12.68 -8.07
N MET A 152 -1.53 12.34 -8.63
CA MET A 152 -1.30 12.43 -10.07
C MET A 152 -2.21 11.48 -10.87
N LYS A 153 -2.41 10.25 -10.39
CA LYS A 153 -3.30 9.29 -11.05
C LYS A 153 -4.77 9.72 -10.99
N ILE A 154 -5.25 10.19 -9.84
CA ILE A 154 -6.62 10.70 -9.69
C ILE A 154 -6.86 11.86 -10.66
N THR A 155 -5.95 12.85 -10.70
CA THR A 155 -6.09 13.99 -11.62
C THR A 155 -6.07 13.56 -13.10
N MET A 156 -5.22 12.60 -13.46
CA MET A 156 -5.19 12.02 -14.82
C MET A 156 -6.50 11.29 -15.17
N TYR A 157 -7.07 10.53 -14.24
CA TYR A 157 -8.31 9.78 -14.46
C TYR A 157 -9.53 10.68 -14.54
N LEU A 158 -9.61 11.72 -13.70
CA LEU A 158 -10.65 12.75 -13.80
C LEU A 158 -10.58 13.49 -15.14
N ARG A 159 -9.38 13.85 -15.63
CA ARG A 159 -9.20 14.45 -16.96
C ARG A 159 -9.62 13.53 -18.11
N ALA A 160 -9.61 12.22 -17.88
CA ALA A 160 -10.08 11.22 -18.84
C ALA A 160 -11.58 10.89 -18.68
N ASN A 161 -12.35 11.68 -17.92
CA ASN A 161 -13.76 11.47 -17.60
C ASN A 161 -14.06 10.10 -16.97
N LYS A 162 -13.09 9.51 -16.26
CA LYS A 162 -13.31 8.27 -15.51
C LYS A 162 -13.96 8.58 -14.18
N GLY A 163 -15.13 8.00 -13.96
CA GLY A 163 -15.88 8.13 -12.70
C GLY A 163 -15.13 7.55 -11.49
N ILE A 164 -15.66 7.83 -10.28
CA ILE A 164 -15.06 7.43 -9.00
C ILE A 164 -14.87 5.91 -8.90
N TRP A 165 -15.81 5.15 -9.45
CA TRP A 165 -15.90 3.68 -9.41
C TRP A 165 -15.37 2.99 -10.67
N TRP A 166 -14.74 3.73 -11.60
CA TRP A 166 -14.19 3.12 -12.81
C TRP A 166 -13.15 2.05 -12.47
N GLN A 167 -13.28 0.85 -13.02
CA GLN A 167 -12.36 -0.25 -12.76
C GLN A 167 -11.18 -0.19 -13.74
N GLY A 168 -9.97 -0.05 -13.19
CA GLY A 168 -8.74 -0.26 -13.95
C GLY A 168 -8.58 -1.71 -14.35
N ASN A 169 -8.59 -1.98 -15.65
CA ASN A 169 -8.26 -3.30 -16.20
C ASN A 169 -6.83 -3.67 -15.80
N TRP A 170 -6.71 -4.77 -15.05
CA TRP A 170 -5.43 -5.40 -14.73
C TRP A 170 -4.70 -5.72 -16.04
N GLY A 171 -3.65 -4.95 -16.35
CA GLY A 171 -2.83 -5.19 -17.54
C GLY A 171 -3.24 -4.44 -18.81
N GLU A 172 -4.14 -3.46 -18.76
CA GLU A 172 -4.21 -2.45 -19.83
C GLU A 172 -2.92 -1.63 -19.79
N ARG A 173 -1.88 -2.15 -20.46
CA ARG A 173 -0.66 -1.42 -20.81
C ARG A 173 -1.08 -0.31 -21.78
N ARG A 174 -1.66 0.77 -21.27
CA ARG A 174 -1.78 2.01 -22.04
C ARG A 174 -0.36 2.52 -22.22
N SER A 175 0.21 2.11 -23.34
CA SER A 175 1.46 2.62 -23.86
C SER A 175 1.44 4.15 -23.76
N LEU A 176 2.30 4.71 -22.90
CA LEU A 176 2.55 6.14 -22.84
C LEU A 176 3.13 6.69 -24.16
N ARG A 177 3.33 5.85 -25.19
CA ARG A 177 3.75 6.23 -26.55
C ARG A 177 2.60 6.60 -27.50
N THR A 178 1.34 6.66 -27.08
CA THR A 178 0.33 7.25 -27.98
C THR A 178 0.53 8.77 -28.02
N PRO A 179 0.98 9.34 -29.15
CA PRO A 179 1.19 10.78 -29.26
C PRO A 179 -0.13 11.52 -29.06
N LEU A 180 -0.08 12.69 -28.43
CA LEU A 180 -1.24 13.52 -28.08
C LEU A 180 -2.21 13.74 -29.25
N TRP A 181 -1.70 13.78 -30.48
CA TRP A 181 -2.53 13.95 -31.67
C TRP A 181 -3.47 12.77 -31.95
N LYS A 182 -3.07 11.53 -31.61
CA LYS A 182 -3.97 10.36 -31.69
C LYS A 182 -5.06 10.39 -30.61
N ARG A 183 -4.89 11.13 -29.51
CA ARG A 183 -5.93 11.34 -28.49
C ARG A 183 -6.95 12.40 -28.88
N MET A 184 -6.57 13.38 -29.70
CA MET A 184 -7.49 14.42 -30.19
C MET A 184 -8.35 13.95 -31.37
N LEU A 185 -7.92 12.93 -32.12
CA LEU A 185 -8.56 12.50 -33.37
C LEU A 185 -9.58 11.35 -33.24
N GLY A 186 -10.16 11.14 -32.06
CA GLY A 186 -11.38 10.33 -31.95
C GLY A 186 -11.14 8.88 -31.50
N GLU A 187 -11.24 8.70 -30.19
CA GLU A 187 -11.64 7.42 -29.58
C GLU A 187 -13.16 7.45 -29.28
N HIS A 188 -13.96 7.95 -30.23
CA HIS A 188 -15.43 7.82 -30.20
C HIS A 188 -15.95 6.71 -31.13
N ASP A 189 -15.15 6.18 -32.06
CA ASP A 189 -15.63 5.24 -33.08
C ASP A 189 -15.34 3.76 -32.82
N GLN A 190 -14.63 3.39 -31.74
CA GLN A 190 -14.31 1.97 -31.49
C GLN A 190 -15.30 1.22 -30.58
N PHE A 191 -16.26 1.92 -29.96
CA PHE A 191 -17.33 1.25 -29.19
C PHE A 191 -18.67 1.17 -29.92
N GLN A 192 -18.93 1.98 -30.96
CA GLN A 192 -20.16 1.90 -31.76
C GLN A 192 -20.12 0.85 -32.89
N LYS A 193 -18.94 0.43 -33.36
CA LYS A 193 -18.83 -0.53 -34.47
C LYS A 193 -19.02 -2.01 -34.09
N LYS A 194 -19.26 -2.33 -32.82
CA LYS A 194 -19.53 -3.72 -32.38
C LYS A 194 -21.00 -4.06 -32.19
N GLU A 195 -21.92 -3.10 -32.29
CA GLU A 195 -23.37 -3.34 -32.11
C GLU A 195 -24.21 -3.20 -33.39
N GLN A 196 -23.62 -2.86 -34.53
CA GLN A 196 -24.36 -2.71 -35.79
C GLN A 196 -23.70 -3.47 -36.93
N THR A 197 -23.84 -4.80 -36.92
CA THR A 197 -23.89 -5.60 -38.16
C THR A 197 -25.05 -6.60 -38.07
N VAL A 198 -26.24 -6.06 -38.37
CA VAL A 198 -27.28 -6.68 -39.21
C VAL A 198 -27.69 -8.13 -38.87
N ARG A 199 -28.66 -8.27 -37.97
CA ARG A 199 -29.71 -9.29 -38.10
C ARG A 199 -30.91 -8.58 -38.73
N GLN A 200 -31.12 -8.84 -40.02
CA GLN A 200 -32.31 -8.44 -40.76
C GLN A 200 -33.03 -9.69 -41.24
N ASP A 201 -34.35 -9.56 -41.28
CA ASP A 201 -35.36 -10.60 -41.32
C ASP A 201 -35.43 -11.41 -42.62
N GLY A 202 -36.24 -12.47 -42.55
CA GLY A 202 -36.29 -13.58 -43.48
C GLY A 202 -36.80 -13.30 -44.88
N TYR A 203 -36.38 -14.17 -45.80
CA TYR A 203 -37.20 -14.79 -46.83
C TYR A 203 -36.68 -16.22 -47.05
N THR A 204 -37.53 -17.21 -46.78
CA THR A 204 -37.43 -18.54 -47.38
C THR A 204 -38.09 -18.44 -48.76
N GLU A 205 -37.29 -18.46 -49.81
CA GLU A 205 -37.76 -18.87 -51.13
C GLU A 205 -37.57 -20.38 -51.23
N SER A 206 -38.69 -21.08 -51.32
CA SER A 206 -38.78 -22.37 -51.97
C SER A 206 -38.59 -22.17 -53.47
N ASP A 207 -37.73 -22.95 -54.11
CA ASP A 207 -38.08 -23.79 -55.25
C ASP A 207 -36.85 -24.58 -55.75
N GLU A 208 -37.14 -25.85 -56.07
CA GLU A 208 -36.32 -26.97 -56.59
C GLU A 208 -35.52 -27.84 -55.61
#